data_AF-A0A358NJC6-F1
#
_entry.id   AF-A0A358NJC6-F1
#
_cell.length_a   1.000
_cell.length_b   1.000
_cell.length_c   1.000
_cell.angle_alpha   90.00
_cell.angle_beta   90.00
_cell.angle_gamma   90.00
#
_symmetry.space_group_name_H-M   'P 1'
#
loop_
_entity.id
_entity.type
_entity.pdbx_description
1 polymer ?
#
loop_
_entity_poly.entity_id
_entity_poly.type
_entity_poly.pdbx_seq_one_letter_code
_entity_poly.pdbx_strand_id
1 'polypeptide(L)'
;MIYTIKPEHHGIAELTKILEEHSEIQFVSFMGVDIGGNGTDEKIPIKLFLRDMEDMLKYGIQTDGSSVELQGIADLNNARVDILPDLDCNWFIDYNYEYYNDETGLPVGTLKIPSFIIHSN
;
A
#
# COMPACT_ATOMS: atom_id res chain seq x y z
N MET A 1 3.76 9.71 -15.96
CA MET A 1 4.05 10.03 -14.56
C MET A 1 2.94 10.87 -13.94
N ILE A 2 2.26 10.28 -12.97
CA ILE A 2 1.39 10.95 -12.01
C ILE A 2 2.03 10.86 -10.63
N TYR A 3 1.71 11.78 -9.73
CA TYR A 3 2.31 11.83 -8.38
C TYR A 3 1.29 11.64 -7.26
N THR A 4 0.00 11.70 -7.59
CA THR A 4 -1.08 11.62 -6.61
C THR A 4 -2.30 10.96 -7.25
N ILE A 5 -2.97 10.10 -6.48
CA ILE A 5 -4.33 9.62 -6.76
C ILE A 5 -5.22 10.17 -5.65
N LYS A 6 -6.32 10.82 -6.03
CA LYS A 6 -7.23 11.45 -5.07
C LYS A 6 -8.35 10.47 -4.65
N PRO A 7 -8.98 10.68 -3.48
CA PRO A 7 -10.06 9.83 -2.98
C PRO A 7 -11.15 9.51 -4.01
N GLU A 8 -11.54 10.49 -4.82
CA GLU A 8 -12.57 10.31 -5.84
C GLU A 8 -12.22 9.26 -6.91
N HIS A 9 -10.95 8.88 -7.04
CA HIS A 9 -10.44 7.91 -8.02
C HIS A 9 -10.06 6.55 -7.42
N HIS A 10 -10.38 6.30 -6.15
CA HIS A 10 -10.05 5.04 -5.46
C HIS A 10 -11.03 3.89 -5.78
N GLY A 11 -11.97 4.10 -6.70
CA GLY A 11 -12.83 3.04 -7.21
C GLY A 11 -12.04 2.03 -8.05
N ILE A 12 -12.37 0.74 -7.94
CA ILE A 12 -11.68 -0.37 -8.63
C ILE A 12 -11.46 -0.08 -10.12
N ALA A 13 -12.51 0.31 -10.82
CA ALA A 13 -12.44 0.57 -12.26
C ALA A 13 -11.49 1.73 -12.62
N GLU A 14 -11.49 2.80 -11.83
CA GLU A 14 -10.60 3.94 -12.06
C GLU A 14 -9.15 3.60 -11.70
N LEU A 15 -8.93 2.93 -10.57
CA LEU A 15 -7.60 2.46 -10.17
C LEU A 15 -7.00 1.51 -11.19
N THR A 16 -7.75 0.52 -11.68
CA THR A 16 -7.29 -0.38 -12.73
C THR A 16 -6.87 0.41 -13.97
N LYS A 17 -7.73 1.33 -14.43
CA LYS A 17 -7.42 2.17 -15.60
C LYS A 17 -6.13 2.99 -15.38
N ILE A 18 -6.01 3.67 -14.24
CA ILE A 18 -4.84 4.48 -13.91
C ILE A 18 -3.57 3.62 -13.90
N LEU A 19 -3.60 2.46 -13.25
CA LEU A 19 -2.44 1.58 -13.12
C LEU A 19 -2.05 0.88 -14.43
N GLU A 20 -3.02 0.64 -15.32
CA GLU A 20 -2.76 0.15 -16.68
C GLU A 20 -2.19 1.24 -17.60
N GLU A 21 -2.67 2.49 -17.49
CA GLU A 21 -2.15 3.65 -18.23
C GLU A 21 -0.74 4.07 -17.74
N HIS A 22 -0.41 3.74 -16.49
CA HIS A 22 0.86 4.06 -15.84
C HIS A 22 1.66 2.80 -15.48
N SER A 23 2.07 2.03 -16.49
CA SER A 23 2.85 0.80 -16.31
C SER A 23 4.25 1.02 -15.72
N GLU A 24 4.71 2.27 -15.61
CA GLU A 24 5.90 2.61 -14.82
C GLU A 24 5.70 2.37 -13.31
N ILE A 25 4.45 2.38 -12.83
CA ILE A 25 4.10 2.05 -11.45
C ILE A 25 4.07 0.53 -11.32
N GLN A 26 5.14 -0.05 -10.76
CA GLN A 26 5.32 -1.50 -10.69
C GLN A 26 4.94 -2.09 -9.34
N PHE A 27 4.80 -1.25 -8.31
CA PHE A 27 4.49 -1.69 -6.95
C PHE A 27 3.40 -0.83 -6.31
N VAL A 28 2.69 -1.42 -5.36
CA VAL A 28 1.87 -0.74 -4.35
C VAL A 28 2.47 -1.04 -2.98
N SER A 29 2.29 -0.12 -2.04
CA SER A 29 2.80 -0.20 -0.67
C SER A 29 1.73 0.32 0.28
N PHE A 30 1.26 -0.56 1.15
CA PHE A 30 0.29 -0.22 2.21
C PHE A 30 1.07 0.21 3.43
N MET A 31 1.11 1.51 3.69
CA MET A 31 1.99 2.12 4.70
C MET A 31 1.20 2.49 5.95
N GLY A 32 1.44 1.77 7.04
CA GLY A 32 0.97 2.10 8.37
C GLY A 32 2.07 2.74 9.23
N VAL A 33 1.67 3.55 10.21
CA VAL A 33 2.57 4.09 11.23
C VAL A 33 2.11 3.60 12.59
N ASP A 34 3.02 3.01 13.36
CA ASP A 34 2.74 2.53 14.70
C ASP A 34 2.72 3.65 15.74
N ILE A 35 2.39 3.32 16.99
CA ILE A 35 2.33 4.30 18.08
C ILE A 35 3.70 4.90 18.44
N GLY A 36 4.78 4.17 18.15
CA GLY A 36 6.16 4.62 18.29
C GLY A 36 6.61 5.55 17.16
N GLY A 37 5.78 5.74 16.14
CA GLY A 37 6.10 6.51 14.94
C GLY A 37 6.91 5.74 13.91
N ASN A 38 7.07 4.42 14.06
CA ASN A 38 7.75 3.60 13.07
C ASN A 38 6.79 3.31 11.91
N GLY A 39 7.23 3.61 10.70
CA GLY A 39 6.53 3.21 9.47
C GLY A 39 6.74 1.72 9.22
N THR A 40 5.66 0.99 8.98
CA THR A 40 5.67 -0.36 8.40
C THR A 40 4.93 -0.30 7.08
N ASP A 41 5.51 -0.88 6.04
CA ASP A 41 4.81 -1.04 4.77
C ASP A 41 5.04 -2.40 4.14
N GLU A 42 3.98 -2.94 3.54
CA GLU A 42 4.05 -4.16 2.74
C GLU A 42 4.04 -3.78 1.26
N LYS A 43 5.08 -4.21 0.53
CA LYS A 43 5.25 -3.87 -0.88
C LYS A 43 4.83 -5.03 -1.79
N ILE A 44 3.81 -4.78 -2.61
CA ILE A 44 3.16 -5.79 -3.45
C ILE A 44 3.33 -5.39 -4.93
N PRO A 45 3.71 -6.32 -5.83
CA PRO A 45 3.70 -6.07 -7.28
C PRO A 45 2.30 -5.67 -7.78
N ILE A 46 2.22 -4.65 -8.65
CA ILE A 46 0.94 -4.15 -9.19
C ILE A 46 0.10 -5.25 -9.86
N LYS A 47 0.74 -6.21 -10.53
CA LYS A 47 0.02 -7.35 -11.13
C LYS A 47 -0.75 -8.20 -10.11
N LEU A 48 -0.20 -8.38 -8.91
CA LEU A 48 -0.87 -9.09 -7.83
C LEU A 48 -1.94 -8.22 -7.18
N PHE A 49 -1.64 -6.94 -6.97
CA PHE A 49 -2.62 -5.98 -6.47
C PHE A 49 -3.85 -5.89 -7.39
N LEU A 50 -3.68 -5.76 -8.71
CA LEU A 50 -4.80 -5.71 -9.66
C LEU A 50 -5.69 -6.97 -9.62
N ARG A 51 -5.09 -8.14 -9.35
CA ARG A 51 -5.83 -9.41 -9.27
C ARG A 51 -6.70 -9.49 -8.02
N ASP A 52 -6.17 -9.03 -6.88
CA ASP A 52 -6.78 -9.20 -5.56
C ASP A 52 -7.22 -7.84 -4.95
N MET A 53 -7.39 -6.81 -5.79
CA MET A 53 -7.56 -5.40 -5.39
C MET A 53 -8.76 -5.20 -4.48
N GLU A 54 -9.90 -5.78 -4.84
CA GLU A 54 -11.14 -5.61 -4.10
C GLU A 54 -11.00 -6.12 -2.66
N ASP A 55 -10.38 -7.29 -2.48
CA ASP A 55 -10.15 -7.87 -1.16
C ASP A 55 -9.12 -7.05 -0.37
N MET A 56 -8.00 -6.66 -0.99
CA MET A 56 -6.96 -5.87 -0.33
C MET A 56 -7.47 -4.48 0.09
N LEU A 57 -8.31 -3.83 -0.72
CA LEU A 57 -8.88 -2.53 -0.37
C LEU A 57 -9.98 -2.62 0.69
N LYS A 58 -10.72 -3.73 0.73
CA LYS A 58 -11.85 -3.91 1.64
C LYS A 58 -11.45 -4.48 3.00
N TYR A 59 -10.56 -5.46 3.01
CA TYR A 59 -10.18 -6.21 4.20
C TYR A 59 -8.78 -5.87 4.69
N GLY A 60 -8.02 -5.09 3.91
CA GLY A 60 -6.62 -4.81 4.21
C GLY A 60 -5.73 -6.01 3.88
N ILE A 61 -4.49 -5.92 4.34
CA ILE A 61 -3.48 -6.98 4.20
C ILE A 61 -3.05 -7.48 5.57
N GLN A 62 -2.76 -8.77 5.68
CA GLN A 62 -2.28 -9.39 6.91
C GLN A 62 -0.77 -9.53 6.89
N THR A 63 -0.13 -9.03 7.95
CA THR A 63 1.29 -9.23 8.21
C THR A 63 1.51 -9.91 9.57
N ASP A 64 2.57 -10.72 9.68
CA ASP A 64 3.06 -11.21 10.97
C ASP A 64 3.80 -10.05 11.65
N GLY A 65 3.08 -9.29 12.49
CA GLY A 65 3.50 -8.04 13.12
C GLY A 65 4.70 -8.11 14.09
N SER A 66 5.62 -9.05 13.88
CA SER A 66 6.93 -9.19 14.52
C SER A 66 7.82 -7.96 14.38
N SER A 67 7.56 -7.08 13.41
CA SER A 67 8.28 -5.82 13.17
C SER A 67 7.61 -4.58 13.76
N VAL A 68 6.44 -4.72 14.41
CA VAL A 68 5.66 -3.59 14.95
C VAL A 68 5.84 -3.54 16.48
N GLU A 69 6.27 -2.39 17.01
CA GLU A 69 6.46 -2.19 18.45
C GLU A 69 5.11 -1.86 19.12
N LEU A 70 4.50 -2.88 19.74
CA LEU A 70 3.16 -2.80 20.33
C LEU A 70 3.20 -3.05 21.84
N GLN A 71 3.89 -2.19 22.58
CA GLN A 71 3.96 -2.34 24.04
C GLN A 71 2.57 -2.15 24.68
N GLY A 72 2.02 -3.22 25.25
CA GLY A 72 0.84 -3.19 26.12
C GLY A 72 -0.53 -3.36 25.45
N ILE A 73 -0.58 -3.69 24.16
CA ILE A 73 -1.84 -3.80 23.39
C ILE A 73 -2.06 -5.20 22.79
N ALA A 74 -1.01 -5.97 22.52
CA ALA A 74 -1.12 -7.33 21.99
C ALA A 74 -0.30 -8.34 22.82
N ASP A 75 -0.86 -9.52 23.09
CA ASP A 75 -0.09 -10.66 23.58
C ASP A 75 0.83 -11.16 22.46
N LEU A 76 2.12 -11.29 22.75
CA LEU A 76 3.22 -11.68 21.84
C LEU A 76 2.96 -12.94 20.98
N ASN A 77 1.96 -13.76 21.34
CA ASN A 77 1.64 -15.01 20.66
C ASN A 77 0.62 -14.87 19.51
N ASN A 78 0.05 -13.68 19.26
CA ASN A 78 -0.94 -13.50 18.18
C ASN A 78 -0.86 -12.11 17.52
N ALA A 79 0.34 -11.66 17.16
CA ALA A 79 0.58 -10.37 16.49
C ALA A 79 0.19 -10.40 14.99
N ARG A 80 -1.01 -10.91 14.66
CA ARG A 80 -1.58 -10.69 13.32
C ARG A 80 -2.10 -9.26 13.28
N VAL A 81 -1.51 -8.46 12.42
CA VAL A 81 -1.90 -7.07 12.22
C VAL A 81 -2.55 -6.96 10.86
N ASP A 82 -3.75 -6.40 10.83
CA ASP A 82 -4.40 -6.02 9.59
C ASP A 82 -3.97 -4.59 9.26
N ILE A 83 -3.35 -4.38 8.10
CA ILE A 83 -3.05 -3.04 7.57
C ILE A 83 -4.20 -2.66 6.62
N LEU A 84 -5.07 -1.76 7.07
CA LEU A 84 -6.28 -1.35 6.35
C LEU A 84 -6.04 -0.01 5.63
N PRO A 85 -6.24 0.10 4.31
CA PRO A 85 -5.98 1.35 3.59
C PRO A 85 -6.99 2.46 3.95
N ASP A 86 -6.51 3.69 4.03
CA ASP A 86 -7.34 4.89 4.12
C ASP A 86 -7.76 5.32 2.70
N LEU A 87 -9.02 5.02 2.35
CA LEU A 87 -9.59 5.35 1.04
C LEU A 87 -9.99 6.83 0.92
N ASP A 88 -10.02 7.58 2.02
CA ASP A 88 -10.55 8.95 2.09
C ASP A 88 -9.45 10.03 2.05
N CYS A 89 -8.19 9.62 1.90
CA CYS A 89 -7.04 10.53 1.79
C CYS A 89 -6.38 10.49 0.40
N ASN A 90 -5.43 11.39 0.12
CA ASN A 90 -4.65 11.32 -1.11
C ASN A 90 -3.60 10.21 -1.01
N TRP A 91 -3.47 9.41 -2.07
CA TRP A 91 -2.37 8.46 -2.24
C TRP A 91 -1.27 9.07 -3.12
N PHE A 92 -0.04 8.63 -2.94
CA PHE A 92 1.13 9.23 -3.60
C PHE A 92 1.92 8.21 -4.39
N ILE A 93 2.60 8.65 -5.46
CA ILE A 93 3.55 7.79 -6.18
C ILE A 93 4.96 8.20 -5.79
N ASP A 94 5.70 7.24 -5.24
CA ASP A 94 7.13 7.36 -4.96
C ASP A 94 7.93 6.75 -6.12
N TYR A 95 8.71 7.58 -6.81
CA TYR A 95 9.50 7.17 -7.97
C TYR A 95 10.95 6.94 -7.60
N ASN A 96 11.45 5.75 -7.94
CA ASN A 96 12.85 5.42 -7.77
C ASN A 96 13.65 5.84 -9.00
N TYR A 97 14.36 6.97 -8.92
CA TYR A 97 15.18 7.50 -10.01
C TYR A 97 16.48 6.73 -10.26
N GLU A 98 16.80 5.72 -9.45
CA GLU A 98 17.93 4.82 -9.68
C GLU A 98 17.55 3.61 -10.55
N TYR A 99 16.25 3.32 -10.69
CA TYR A 99 15.74 2.16 -11.41
C TYR A 99 14.63 2.57 -12.38
N TYR A 100 14.85 2.31 -13.67
CA TYR A 100 13.90 2.67 -14.73
C TYR A 100 13.18 1.42 -15.24
N ASN A 101 11.92 1.59 -15.61
CA ASN A 101 11.17 0.58 -16.33
C ASN A 101 11.65 0.56 -17.79
N ASP A 102 12.10 -0.60 -18.25
CA ASP A 102 12.69 -0.79 -19.59
C ASP A 102 11.70 -0.52 -20.74
N GLU A 103 10.41 -0.74 -20.52
CA GLU A 103 9.38 -0.57 -21.53
C GLU A 103 8.97 0.90 -21.70
N THR A 104 8.83 1.62 -20.58
CA THR A 104 8.36 3.02 -20.61
C THR A 104 9.50 4.04 -20.61
N GLY A 105 10.70 3.65 -20.20
CA GLY A 105 11.84 4.56 -20.01
C GLY A 105 11.65 5.54 -18.84
N LEU A 106 10.67 5.31 -17.97
CA LEU A 106 10.36 6.14 -16.80
C LEU A 106 10.89 5.48 -15.51
N PRO A 107 11.19 6.26 -14.45
CA PRO A 107 11.57 5.68 -13.16
C PRO A 107 10.46 4.77 -12.62
N VAL A 108 10.85 3.70 -11.93
CA VAL A 108 9.91 2.74 -11.35
C VAL A 108 9.14 3.39 -10.21
N GLY A 109 7.81 3.42 -10.33
CA GLY A 109 6.89 3.96 -9.35
C GLY A 109 6.42 2.94 -8.33
N THR A 110 6.21 3.40 -7.10
CA THR A 110 5.50 2.70 -6.02
C THR A 110 4.31 3.54 -5.58
N LEU A 111 3.08 3.04 -5.75
CA LEU A 111 1.87 3.64 -5.17
C LEU A 111 1.89 3.45 -3.65
N LYS A 112 2.01 4.54 -2.90
CA LYS A 112 1.97 4.58 -1.43
C LYS A 112 0.54 4.86 -0.98
N ILE A 113 -0.06 3.88 -0.31
CA ILE A 113 -1.41 3.93 0.26
C ILE A 113 -1.28 4.11 1.78
N PRO A 114 -1.59 5.29 2.34
CA PRO A 114 -1.69 5.46 3.78
C PRO A 114 -2.69 4.46 4.35
N SER A 115 -2.32 3.81 5.45
CA SER A 115 -3.08 2.71 6.02
C SER A 115 -3.09 2.76 7.55
N PHE A 116 -4.14 2.22 8.15
CA PHE A 116 -4.29 2.04 9.58
C PHE A 116 -3.77 0.68 9.99
N ILE A 117 -3.06 0.62 11.11
CA ILE A 117 -2.63 -0.61 11.76
C ILE A 117 -3.75 -1.04 12.72
N ILE A 118 -4.45 -2.12 12.39
CA ILE A 118 -5.57 -2.65 13.18
C ILE A 118 -5.16 -3.95 13.86
N HIS A 119 -5.51 -4.06 15.15
CA HIS A 119 -5.33 -5.26 15.95
C HIS A 119 -6.69 -5.92 16.16
N SER A 120 -6.76 -7.23 15.91
CA SER A 120 -7.92 -8.04 16.30
C SER A 120 -7.98 -8.13 17.83
N ASN A 121 -9.14 -7.79 18.42
CA ASN A 121 -9.46 -8.03 19.83
C ASN A 121 -9.94 -9.47 20.06
#